data_AF-A0A396IVS3-F1
#
_entry.id   AF-A0A396IVS3-F1
#
_cell.length_a   1.000
_cell.length_b   1.000
_cell.length_c   1.000
_cell.angle_alpha   90.00
_cell.angle_beta   90.00
_cell.angle_gamma   90.00
#
_symmetry.space_group_name_H-M   'P 1'
#
loop_
_entity.id
_entity.type
_entity.pdbx_description
1 polymer ?
#
loop_
_entity_poly.entity_id
_entity_poly.type
_entity_poly.pdbx_seq_one_letter_code
_entity_poly.pdbx_strand_id
1 'polypeptide(L)'
;MGGNVGSGSSGSKRSHEDSVGSSARPMGREAAKKKGKMKSKGETLEKVEKEWVQFKELKEQEIEQLKELNLVKQQKNKLLQEKTQAKKMKMYLKLRDEEHLDDRKKELLEKLERELFEN
;
A
#
# COMPACT_ATOMS: atom_id res chain seq x y z
N MET A 1 21.71 -17.73 74.04
CA MET A 1 21.40 -18.91 73.20
C MET A 1 20.06 -18.66 72.51
N GLY A 2 19.97 -18.90 71.20
CA GLY A 2 18.73 -18.79 70.41
C GLY A 2 18.88 -17.83 69.22
N GLY A 3 19.37 -18.35 68.09
CA GLY A 3 19.46 -17.61 66.82
C GLY A 3 18.26 -17.83 65.88
N ASN A 4 18.47 -17.32 64.66
CA ASN A 4 17.76 -17.53 63.37
C ASN A 4 16.69 -16.50 62.99
N VAL A 5 16.51 -16.09 61.73
CA VAL A 5 17.26 -16.21 60.44
C VAL A 5 16.58 -15.21 59.47
N GLY A 6 17.35 -14.64 58.54
CA GLY A 6 16.89 -14.21 57.21
C GLY A 6 16.39 -12.76 57.10
N SER A 7 16.50 -12.07 55.98
CA SER A 7 17.12 -12.33 54.68
C SER A 7 17.30 -10.96 54.02
N GLY A 8 18.44 -10.76 53.35
CA GLY A 8 18.66 -9.56 52.54
C GLY A 8 17.69 -9.52 51.36
N SER A 9 17.19 -8.33 51.04
CA SER A 9 16.51 -8.06 49.78
C SER A 9 16.94 -6.68 49.29
N SER A 10 17.67 -6.71 48.18
CA SER A 10 18.18 -5.56 47.44
C SER A 10 17.06 -4.61 47.03
N GLY A 11 17.23 -3.32 47.31
CA GLY A 11 16.40 -2.26 46.75
C GLY A 11 16.64 -2.16 45.25
N SER A 12 15.83 -2.87 44.48
CA SER A 12 15.77 -2.82 43.02
C SER A 12 15.44 -1.39 42.56
N LYS A 13 16.39 -0.72 41.89
CA LYS A 13 16.13 0.49 41.11
C LYS A 13 15.31 0.06 39.88
N ARG A 14 13.99 0.31 39.90
CA ARG A 14 13.16 0.12 38.71
C ARG A 14 13.47 1.21 37.69
N SER A 15 13.87 0.77 36.52
CA SER A 15 14.03 1.54 35.30
C SER A 15 12.76 2.32 34.99
N HIS A 16 12.96 3.54 34.48
CA HIS A 16 11.92 4.39 33.96
C HIS A 16 11.46 3.83 32.61
N GLU A 17 10.27 3.26 32.58
CA GLU A 17 9.52 3.00 31.35
C GLU A 17 8.61 4.22 31.10
N ASP A 18 8.93 5.03 30.09
CA ASP A 18 8.01 6.05 29.58
C ASP A 18 6.84 5.36 28.84
N SER A 19 5.79 5.02 29.58
CA SER A 19 4.53 4.56 29.01
C SER A 19 3.36 5.31 29.64
N VAL A 20 3.21 6.58 29.26
CA VAL A 20 2.01 7.39 29.52
C VAL A 20 1.18 7.49 28.24
N GLY A 21 0.68 6.34 27.80
CA GLY A 21 -0.53 6.26 26.97
C GLY A 21 -1.72 5.99 27.88
N SER A 22 -2.33 7.03 28.47
CA SER A 22 -3.64 6.90 29.13
C SER A 22 -4.31 8.27 29.32
N SER A 23 -5.19 8.64 28.39
CA SER A 23 -6.17 9.70 28.61
C SER A 23 -7.33 9.12 29.44
N ALA A 24 -7.19 9.13 30.76
CA ALA A 24 -8.31 8.92 31.65
C ALA A 24 -9.17 10.19 31.68
N ARG A 25 -10.45 10.08 31.30
CA ARG A 25 -11.41 11.18 31.42
C ARG A 25 -11.59 11.52 32.91
N PRO A 26 -11.45 12.78 33.34
CA PRO A 26 -11.69 13.14 34.73
C PRO A 26 -13.19 13.01 35.02
N MET A 27 -13.57 12.00 35.78
CA MET A 27 -14.89 11.91 36.38
C MET A 27 -14.90 12.73 37.67
N GLY A 28 -15.87 13.64 37.78
CA GLY A 28 -16.18 14.36 39.02
C GLY A 28 -15.80 15.83 38.99
N ARG A 29 -16.72 16.68 38.51
CA ARG A 29 -16.70 18.11 38.85
C ARG A 29 -18.10 18.56 39.29
N GLU A 30 -18.28 18.54 40.60
CA GLU A 30 -19.37 19.17 41.33
C GLU A 30 -19.51 20.67 40.98
N ALA A 31 -20.75 21.16 41.04
CA ALA A 31 -21.21 22.37 40.36
C ALA A 31 -20.64 23.69 40.90
N ALA A 32 -20.13 24.53 40.00
CA ALA A 32 -20.02 25.98 40.23
C ALA A 32 -20.52 26.74 39.00
N LYS A 33 -21.67 27.39 39.15
CA LYS A 33 -22.24 28.30 38.14
C LYS A 33 -21.33 29.51 37.96
N LYS A 34 -20.47 29.50 36.93
CA LYS A 34 -19.93 30.73 36.32
C LYS A 34 -20.40 30.81 34.88
N LYS A 35 -21.38 31.69 34.62
CA LYS A 35 -21.65 32.20 33.27
C LYS A 35 -20.39 32.93 32.81
N GLY A 36 -19.75 32.44 31.75
CA GLY A 36 -18.55 33.05 31.20
C GLY A 36 -18.15 32.43 29.87
N LYS A 37 -18.55 33.11 28.79
CA LYS A 37 -18.19 32.93 27.38
C LYS A 37 -18.74 31.67 26.69
N MET A 38 -19.85 31.85 25.96
CA MET A 38 -20.21 30.97 24.84
C MET A 38 -18.97 30.82 23.96
N LYS A 39 -18.37 29.62 23.96
CA LYS A 39 -17.26 29.33 23.04
C LYS A 39 -17.82 29.43 21.64
N SER A 40 -17.18 30.25 20.80
CA SER A 40 -17.41 30.38 19.36
C SER A 40 -17.13 29.03 18.68
N LYS A 41 -18.06 28.07 18.84
CA LYS A 41 -17.96 26.74 18.23
C LYS A 41 -18.26 26.77 16.73
N GLY A 42 -19.02 27.76 16.26
CA GLY A 42 -19.45 27.87 14.86
C GLY A 42 -18.28 28.08 13.89
N GLU A 43 -17.37 29.00 14.21
CA GLU A 43 -16.25 29.35 13.34
C GLU A 43 -15.22 28.21 13.20
N THR A 44 -15.04 27.42 14.26
CA THR A 44 -14.23 26.18 14.20
C THR A 44 -14.91 25.07 13.42
N LEU A 45 -16.24 25.00 13.43
CA LEU A 45 -17.00 23.96 12.74
C LEU A 45 -17.00 24.19 11.22
N GLU A 46 -17.20 25.43 10.80
CA GLU A 46 -17.16 25.83 9.39
C GLU A 46 -15.76 25.60 8.77
N LYS A 47 -14.71 25.80 9.58
CA LYS A 47 -13.33 25.53 9.15
C LYS A 47 -13.06 24.04 8.95
N VAL A 48 -13.53 23.21 9.89
CA VAL A 48 -13.42 21.74 9.79
C VAL A 48 -14.23 21.21 8.60
N GLU A 49 -15.41 21.79 8.32
CA GLU A 49 -16.22 21.40 7.17
C GLU A 49 -15.52 21.73 5.84
N LYS A 50 -14.91 22.91 5.72
CA LYS A 50 -14.11 23.29 4.55
C LYS A 50 -12.89 22.38 4.37
N GLU A 51 -12.17 22.07 5.44
CA GLU A 51 -11.03 21.14 5.42
C GLU A 51 -11.46 19.72 5.01
N TRP A 52 -12.65 19.28 5.44
CA TRP A 52 -13.19 17.98 5.08
C TRP A 52 -13.54 17.88 3.58
N VAL A 53 -14.09 18.94 3.00
CA VAL A 53 -14.37 19.01 1.56
C VAL A 53 -13.07 18.98 0.75
N GLN A 54 -12.07 19.77 1.14
CA GLN A 54 -10.76 19.77 0.48
C GLN A 54 -10.07 18.41 0.58
N PHE A 55 -10.16 17.76 1.74
CA PHE A 55 -9.63 16.41 1.92
C PHE A 55 -10.30 15.42 0.97
N LYS A 56 -11.63 15.45 0.83
CA LYS A 56 -12.33 14.57 -0.11
C LYS A 56 -11.87 14.77 -1.56
N GLU A 57 -11.75 16.01 -2.00
CA GLU A 57 -11.30 16.35 -3.35
C GLU A 57 -9.88 15.84 -3.60
N LEU A 58 -8.96 16.03 -2.64
CA LEU A 58 -7.61 15.48 -2.73
C LEU A 58 -7.58 13.96 -2.80
N LYS A 59 -8.43 13.27 -2.01
CA LYS A 59 -8.53 11.80 -2.05
C LYS A 59 -9.09 11.31 -3.38
N GLU A 60 -10.03 12.04 -3.98
CA GLU A 60 -10.60 11.69 -5.27
C GLU A 60 -9.55 11.82 -6.39
N GLN A 61 -8.78 12.90 -6.41
CA GLN A 61 -7.66 13.09 -7.33
C GLN A 61 -6.59 12.00 -7.17
N GLU A 62 -6.24 11.65 -5.93
CA GLU A 62 -5.27 10.57 -5.66
C GLU A 62 -5.76 9.21 -6.21
N ILE A 63 -7.05 8.91 -6.03
CA ILE A 63 -7.66 7.69 -6.57
C ILE A 63 -7.65 7.70 -8.11
N GLU A 64 -7.92 8.85 -8.72
CA GLU A 64 -7.89 9.00 -10.18
C GLU A 64 -6.49 8.74 -10.75
N GLN A 65 -5.46 9.36 -10.18
CA GLN A 65 -4.07 9.13 -10.58
C GLN A 65 -3.66 7.66 -10.43
N LEU A 66 -4.09 7.00 -9.34
CA LEU A 66 -3.81 5.57 -9.13
C LEU A 66 -4.50 4.69 -10.19
N LYS A 67 -5.73 5.02 -10.59
CA LYS A 67 -6.43 4.32 -11.67
C LYS A 67 -5.70 4.48 -13.00
N GLU A 68 -5.27 5.71 -13.31
CA GLU A 68 -4.51 6.00 -14.54
C GLU A 68 -3.20 5.22 -14.60
N LEU A 69 -2.40 5.24 -13.51
CA LEU A 69 -1.16 4.49 -13.42
C LEU A 69 -1.37 2.98 -13.60
N ASN A 70 -2.44 2.43 -13.00
CA ASN A 70 -2.78 1.02 -13.14
C ASN A 70 -3.15 0.68 -14.59
N LEU A 71 -3.96 1.52 -15.23
CA LEU A 71 -4.33 1.37 -16.63
C LEU A 71 -3.11 1.40 -17.55
N VAL A 72 -2.22 2.38 -17.39
CA VAL A 72 -0.97 2.50 -18.15
C VAL A 72 -0.09 1.27 -17.96
N LYS A 73 0.03 0.78 -16.72
CA LYS A 73 0.79 -0.45 -16.42
C LYS A 73 0.19 -1.67 -17.14
N GLN A 74 -1.13 -1.81 -17.13
CA GLN A 74 -1.82 -2.89 -17.83
C GLN A 74 -1.62 -2.80 -19.35
N GLN A 75 -1.74 -1.60 -19.94
CA GLN A 75 -1.51 -1.36 -21.36
C GLN A 75 -0.07 -1.69 -21.76
N LYS A 76 0.93 -1.28 -20.97
CA LYS A 76 2.34 -1.60 -21.22
C LYS A 76 2.60 -3.10 -21.23
N ASN A 77 1.99 -3.84 -20.32
CA ASN A 77 2.11 -5.30 -20.26
C ASN A 77 1.49 -5.97 -21.50
N LYS A 78 0.31 -5.54 -21.92
CA LYS A 78 -0.32 -6.01 -23.16
C LYS A 78 0.55 -5.72 -24.37
N LEU A 79 1.03 -4.48 -24.51
CA LEU A 79 1.91 -4.07 -25.60
C LEU A 79 3.20 -4.89 -25.64
N LEU A 80 3.77 -5.24 -24.48
CA LEU A 80 4.97 -6.08 -24.41
C LEU A 80 4.68 -7.52 -24.89
N GLN A 81 3.54 -8.08 -24.50
CA GLN A 81 3.08 -9.40 -24.97
C GLN A 81 2.87 -9.40 -26.49
N GLU A 82 2.12 -8.43 -27.01
CA GLU A 82 1.88 -8.25 -28.45
C GLU A 82 3.19 -8.07 -29.23
N LYS A 83 4.11 -7.24 -28.73
CA LYS A 83 5.43 -7.05 -29.36
C LYS A 83 6.23 -8.35 -29.39
N THR A 84 6.10 -9.19 -28.36
CA THR A 84 6.77 -10.49 -28.30
C THR A 84 6.14 -11.47 -29.28
N GLN A 85 4.81 -11.55 -29.33
CA GLN A 85 4.07 -12.37 -30.28
C GLN A 85 4.34 -11.95 -31.73
N ALA A 86 4.34 -10.65 -32.03
CA ALA A 86 4.63 -10.12 -33.36
C ALA A 86 6.06 -10.46 -33.82
N LYS A 87 7.04 -10.44 -32.90
CA LYS A 87 8.41 -10.88 -33.22
C LYS A 87 8.46 -12.36 -33.55
N LYS A 88 7.77 -13.22 -32.79
CA LYS A 88 7.66 -14.66 -33.06
C LYS A 88 7.01 -14.90 -34.42
N MET A 89 5.88 -14.25 -34.69
CA MET A 89 5.17 -14.33 -35.97
C MET A 89 6.07 -13.91 -37.15
N LYS A 90 6.79 -12.79 -36.99
CA LYS A 90 7.74 -12.32 -38.01
C LYS A 90 8.86 -13.33 -38.28
N MET A 91 9.37 -14.00 -37.26
CA MET A 91 10.37 -15.07 -37.44
C MET A 91 9.77 -16.29 -38.12
N TYR A 92 8.56 -16.70 -37.73
CA TYR A 92 7.83 -17.80 -38.33
C TYR A 92 7.67 -17.61 -39.84
N LEU A 93 7.16 -16.46 -40.28
CA LEU A 93 6.98 -16.16 -41.70
C LEU A 93 8.31 -16.21 -42.48
N LYS A 94 9.38 -15.63 -41.92
CA LYS A 94 10.70 -15.66 -42.55
C LYS A 94 11.26 -17.06 -42.72
N LEU A 95 11.08 -17.92 -41.73
CA LEU A 95 11.56 -19.31 -41.79
C LEU A 95 10.67 -20.15 -42.72
N ARG A 96 9.36 -19.91 -42.72
CA ARG A 96 8.42 -20.58 -43.62
C ARG A 96 8.72 -20.32 -45.10
N ASP A 97 9.14 -19.10 -45.43
CA ASP A 97 9.47 -18.68 -46.79
C ASP A 97 10.88 -19.11 -47.23
N GLU A 98 11.68 -19.73 -46.34
CA GLU A 98 13.05 -20.17 -46.65
C GLU A 98 13.05 -21.52 -47.37
N GLU A 99 13.61 -21.57 -48.58
CA GLU A 99 13.56 -22.73 -49.48
C GLU A 99 14.31 -23.96 -48.95
N HIS A 100 15.39 -23.75 -48.19
CA HIS A 100 16.23 -24.82 -47.63
C HIS A 100 16.47 -24.61 -46.14
N LEU A 101 15.61 -25.20 -45.32
CA LEU A 101 15.76 -25.21 -43.87
C LEU A 101 16.77 -26.29 -43.44
N ASP A 102 17.77 -25.88 -42.67
CA ASP A 102 18.59 -26.82 -41.89
C ASP A 102 17.78 -27.44 -40.74
N ASP A 103 18.27 -28.52 -40.13
CA ASP A 103 17.50 -29.25 -39.11
C ASP A 103 17.24 -28.40 -37.85
N ARG A 104 18.15 -27.48 -37.52
CA ARG A 104 17.98 -26.55 -36.41
C ARG A 104 16.84 -25.56 -36.68
N LYS A 105 16.75 -25.03 -37.90
CA LYS A 105 15.71 -24.10 -38.33
C LYS A 105 14.36 -24.80 -38.45
N LYS A 106 14.33 -26.07 -38.89
CA LYS A 106 13.10 -26.89 -38.86
C LYS A 106 12.57 -27.03 -37.43
N GLU A 107 13.43 -27.37 -36.48
CA GLU A 107 13.04 -27.49 -35.06
C GLU A 107 12.55 -26.15 -34.49
N LEU A 108 13.21 -25.04 -34.86
CA LEU A 108 12.78 -23.70 -34.46
C LEU A 108 11.41 -23.33 -35.08
N LEU A 109 11.16 -23.68 -36.33
CA LEU A 109 9.89 -23.44 -37.01
C LEU A 109 8.75 -24.18 -36.30
N GLU A 110 8.94 -25.47 -35.99
CA GLU A 110 7.96 -26.28 -35.25
C GLU A 110 7.70 -25.72 -33.85
N LYS A 111 8.74 -25.27 -33.13
CA LYS A 111 8.59 -24.59 -31.83
C LYS A 111 7.76 -23.32 -31.95
N LEU A 112 8.02 -22.50 -32.97
CA LEU A 112 7.26 -21.28 -33.22
C LEU A 112 5.80 -21.57 -33.57
N GLU A 113 5.52 -22.63 -34.34
CA GLU A 113 4.15 -23.04 -34.67
C GLU A 113 3.35 -23.38 -33.41
N ARG A 114 3.92 -24.21 -32.53
CA ARG A 114 3.31 -24.56 -31.25
C ARG A 114 3.06 -23.32 -30.40
N GLU A 115 4.07 -22.47 -30.22
CA GLU A 115 3.93 -21.27 -29.39
C GLU A 115 3.00 -20.19 -29.96
N LEU A 116 2.74 -20.17 -31.27
CA LEU A 116 1.90 -19.17 -31.93
C LEU A 116 0.45 -19.62 -32.15
N PHE A 117 0.23 -20.93 -32.36
CA PHE A 117 -1.05 -21.45 -32.83
C PHE A 117 -1.65 -22.54 -31.94
N GLU A 118 -0.86 -23.18 -31.07
CA GLU A 118 -1.38 -24.11 -30.07
C GLU A 118 -1.63 -23.32 -28.77
N ASN A 119 -2.90 -23.23 -28.36
CA ASN A 119 -3.36 -22.63 -27.10
C ASN A 119 -3.38 -23.66 -25.98
#